data_AF-A0A0M3IQS7-F1
#
_entry.id   AF-A0A0M3IQS7-F1
#
_cell.length_a   1.000
_cell.length_b   1.000
_cell.length_c   1.000
_cell.angle_alpha   90.00
_cell.angle_beta   90.00
_cell.angle_gamma   90.00
#
_symmetry.space_group_name_H-M   'P 1'
#
loop_
_entity.id
_entity.type
_entity.pdbx_description
1 polymer ?
#
loop_
_entity_poly.entity_id
_entity_poly.type
_entity_poly.pdbx_seq_one_letter_code
_entity_poly.pdbx_strand_id
1 'polypeptide(L)'
;MSIAEQMGRVLQRSAISTNIKERLDFSCALFGPDGGLIANAPHIPVHLGGMQATVRFQIEHLGFEGLHDGDVILCNHPKAGGSHLPDLTVITPVCVFRMLYHLIHYTD
;
A
#
# COMPACT_ATOMS: atom_id res chain seq x y z
N MET A 1 -18.70 5.59 -4.77
CA MET A 1 -17.52 4.72 -4.93
C MET A 1 -16.29 5.52 -4.56
N SER A 2 -15.49 5.04 -3.61
CA SER A 2 -14.24 5.73 -3.20
C SER A 2 -13.08 5.37 -4.14
N ILE A 3 -12.03 6.19 -4.16
CA ILE A 3 -10.82 5.94 -4.97
C ILE A 3 -10.15 4.61 -4.58
N ALA A 4 -10.09 4.30 -3.28
CA ALA A 4 -9.48 3.07 -2.77
C ALA A 4 -10.22 1.81 -3.26
N GLU A 5 -11.56 1.83 -3.36
CA GLU A 5 -12.32 0.73 -3.96
C GLU A 5 -12.02 0.56 -5.46
N GLN A 6 -11.87 1.66 -6.20
CA GLN A 6 -11.55 1.58 -7.63
C GLN A 6 -10.16 0.97 -7.86
N MET A 7 -9.17 1.35 -7.03
CA MET A 7 -7.83 0.73 -7.03
C MET A 7 -7.94 -0.78 -6.82
N GLY A 8 -8.70 -1.21 -5.81
CA GLY A 8 -8.93 -2.63 -5.53
C GLY A 8 -9.58 -3.39 -6.68
N ARG A 9 -10.60 -2.82 -7.33
CA ARG A 9 -11.25 -3.45 -8.50
C ARG A 9 -10.35 -3.54 -9.72
N VAL A 10 -9.43 -2.60 -9.92
CA VAL A 10 -8.45 -2.65 -11.01
C VAL A 10 -7.42 -3.75 -10.73
N LEU A 11 -6.90 -3.80 -9.50
CA LEU A 11 -5.98 -4.86 -9.07
C LEU A 11 -6.61 -6.24 -9.21
N GLN A 12 -7.81 -6.46 -8.67
CA GLN A 12 -8.50 -7.75 -8.76
C GLN A 12 -8.70 -8.22 -10.20
N ARG A 13 -9.12 -7.32 -11.11
CA ARG A 13 -9.39 -7.67 -12.51
C ARG A 13 -8.13 -7.97 -13.33
N SER A 14 -7.00 -7.35 -12.96
CA SER A 14 -5.72 -7.53 -13.64
C SER A 14 -4.88 -8.67 -13.04
N ALA A 15 -5.22 -9.14 -11.84
CA ALA A 15 -4.49 -10.20 -11.17
C ALA A 15 -4.60 -11.56 -11.88
N ILE A 16 -3.47 -12.26 -11.93
CA ILE A 16 -3.38 -13.67 -12.30
C ILE A 16 -3.49 -14.57 -11.05
N SER A 17 -3.03 -14.07 -9.90
CA SER A 17 -3.11 -14.78 -8.61
C SER A 17 -4.55 -15.04 -8.20
N THR A 18 -4.84 -16.29 -7.86
CA THR A 18 -6.16 -16.70 -7.33
C THR A 18 -6.41 -16.13 -5.94
N ASN A 19 -5.37 -15.92 -5.13
CA ASN A 19 -5.51 -15.27 -3.82
C ASN A 19 -6.05 -13.84 -3.98
N ILE A 20 -5.52 -13.07 -4.94
CA ILE A 20 -6.04 -11.72 -5.20
C ILE A 20 -7.38 -11.76 -5.94
N LYS A 21 -7.49 -12.55 -7.00
CA LYS A 21 -8.63 -12.49 -7.91
C LYS A 21 -9.91 -13.04 -7.30
N GLU A 22 -9.79 -14.18 -6.61
CA GLU A 22 -10.93 -14.96 -6.11
C GLU A 22 -11.04 -14.87 -4.58
N ARG A 23 -9.92 -14.94 -3.85
CA ARG A 23 -9.94 -14.84 -2.37
C ARG A 23 -9.97 -13.40 -1.85
N LEU A 24 -9.73 -12.42 -2.72
CA LEU A 24 -9.67 -10.99 -2.40
C LEU A 24 -8.65 -10.68 -1.30
N ASP A 25 -7.56 -11.44 -1.29
CA ASP A 25 -6.50 -11.31 -0.32
C ASP A 25 -5.55 -10.19 -0.73
N PHE A 26 -6.05 -8.96 -0.59
CA PHE A 26 -5.30 -7.75 -0.82
C PHE A 26 -5.93 -6.58 -0.07
N SER A 27 -5.20 -5.48 0.04
CA SER A 27 -5.76 -4.22 0.49
C SER A 27 -5.25 -3.06 -0.34
N CYS A 28 -6.05 -2.00 -0.41
CA CYS A 28 -5.71 -0.76 -1.08
C CYS A 28 -6.04 0.40 -0.15
N ALA A 29 -5.08 1.31 0.01
CA ALA A 29 -5.22 2.46 0.88
C ALA A 29 -4.48 3.69 0.34
N LEU A 30 -4.91 4.86 0.81
CA LEU A 30 -4.32 6.17 0.57
C LEU A 30 -3.84 6.76 1.89
N PHE A 31 -2.65 7.36 1.87
CA PHE A 31 -2.03 7.93 3.06
C PHE A 31 -1.63 9.39 2.84
N GLY A 32 -1.71 10.17 3.91
CA GLY A 32 -1.26 11.55 3.95
C GLY A 32 0.26 11.70 3.99
N PRO A 33 0.78 12.93 3.90
CA PRO A 33 2.20 13.23 4.04
C PRO A 33 2.82 12.76 5.36
N ASP A 34 2.01 12.62 6.41
CA ASP A 34 2.41 12.13 7.75
C ASP A 34 2.25 10.60 7.90
N GLY A 35 1.91 9.91 6.81
CA GLY A 35 1.54 8.50 6.85
C GLY A 35 0.21 8.23 7.58
N GLY A 36 -0.66 9.23 7.77
CA GLY A 36 -2.01 9.04 8.27
C GLY A 36 -2.92 8.39 7.23
N LEU A 37 -3.77 7.45 7.63
CA LEU A 37 -4.73 6.80 6.72
C LEU A 37 -5.82 7.80 6.29
N ILE A 38 -6.01 7.98 4.99
CA ILE A 38 -7.01 8.90 4.40
C ILE A 38 -8.21 8.12 3.86
N ALA A 39 -7.96 7.02 3.17
CA ALA A 39 -9.01 6.16 2.63
C ALA A 39 -8.50 4.73 2.49
N ASN A 40 -9.41 3.76 2.60
CA ASN A 40 -9.12 2.35 2.38
C ASN A 40 -10.27 1.63 1.67
N ALA A 41 -9.94 0.52 1.03
CA ALA A 41 -10.91 -0.44 0.54
C ALA A 41 -11.31 -1.42 1.67
N PRO A 42 -12.53 -1.98 1.66
CA PRO A 42 -13.12 -2.69 2.80
C PRO A 42 -12.67 -4.16 2.97
N HIS A 43 -11.44 -4.51 2.57
CA HIS A 43 -11.10 -5.92 2.37
C HIS A 43 -10.55 -6.62 3.63
N ILE A 44 -9.48 -6.10 4.26
CA ILE A 44 -8.82 -6.81 5.37
C ILE A 44 -8.30 -5.84 6.45
N PRO A 45 -8.95 -5.74 7.64
CA PRO A 45 -8.56 -4.79 8.68
C PRO A 45 -7.13 -4.96 9.22
N VAL A 46 -6.62 -6.20 9.29
CA VAL A 46 -5.26 -6.47 9.80
C VAL A 46 -4.17 -5.83 8.92
N HIS A 47 -4.43 -5.70 7.61
CA HIS A 47 -3.48 -5.04 6.70
C HIS A 47 -3.33 -3.55 7.03
N LEU A 48 -4.38 -2.87 7.48
CA LEU A 48 -4.36 -1.41 7.69
C LEU A 48 -3.31 -0.96 8.70
N GLY A 49 -3.12 -1.72 9.79
CA GLY A 49 -2.12 -1.40 10.81
C GLY A 49 -0.68 -1.54 10.28
N GLY A 50 -0.36 -2.66 9.63
CA GLY A 50 0.98 -2.90 9.05
C GLY A 50 1.28 -1.96 7.89
N MET A 51 0.28 -1.69 7.07
CA MET A 51 0.34 -0.74 5.96
C MET A 51 0.73 0.67 6.42
N GLN A 52 0.08 1.17 7.48
CA GLN A 52 0.39 2.49 8.03
C GLN A 52 1.82 2.56 8.58
N ALA A 53 2.27 1.52 9.28
CA ALA A 53 3.63 1.43 9.79
C ALA A 53 4.66 1.42 8.65
N THR A 54 4.37 0.71 7.56
CA THR A 54 5.25 0.62 6.39
C THR A 54 5.41 1.98 5.70
N VAL A 55 4.31 2.70 5.46
CA VAL A 55 4.36 4.03 4.83
C VAL A 55 5.15 5.01 5.70
N ARG A 56 4.90 5.05 7.00
CA ARG A 56 5.65 5.91 7.93
C ARG A 56 7.13 5.59 7.93
N PHE A 57 7.49 4.31 7.98
CA PHE A 57 8.89 3.89 7.90
C PHE A 57 9.55 4.40 6.62
N GLN A 58 8.92 4.27 5.45
CA GLN A 58 9.53 4.75 4.20
C GLN A 58 9.68 6.28 4.17
N ILE A 59 8.70 7.03 4.69
CA ILE A 59 8.81 8.49 4.84
C ILE A 59 10.00 8.85 5.73
N GLU A 60 10.15 8.20 6.87
CA GLU A 60 11.23 8.45 7.83
C GLU A 60 12.60 8.02 7.28
N HIS A 61 12.66 6.89 6.57
CA HIS A 61 13.90 6.29 6.10
C HIS A 61 14.47 6.99 4.86
N LEU A 62 13.61 7.33 3.89
CA LEU A 62 14.01 7.96 2.64
C LEU A 62 13.96 9.48 2.71
N GLY A 63 13.12 10.04 3.58
CA GLY A 63 12.80 11.46 3.60
C GLY A 63 12.01 11.89 2.35
N PHE A 64 11.44 13.10 2.38
CA PHE A 64 10.76 13.64 1.20
C PHE A 64 11.71 13.92 0.01
N GLU A 65 13.00 14.05 0.27
CA GLU A 65 14.03 14.20 -0.78
C GLU A 65 14.37 12.89 -1.47
N GLY A 66 14.07 11.74 -0.84
CA GLY A 66 14.27 10.41 -1.41
C GLY A 66 13.03 9.84 -2.11
N LEU A 67 11.90 10.56 -2.09
CA LEU A 67 10.63 10.14 -2.69
C LEU A 67 10.32 10.98 -3.92
N HIS A 68 10.39 10.37 -5.10
CA HIS A 68 10.19 11.07 -6.37
C HIS A 68 8.95 10.57 -7.10
N ASP A 69 8.39 11.43 -7.94
CA ASP A 69 7.25 11.07 -8.78
C ASP A 69 7.65 9.95 -9.75
N GLY A 70 6.84 8.89 -9.80
CA GLY A 70 7.12 7.69 -10.59
C GLY A 70 7.88 6.59 -9.85
N ASP A 71 8.35 6.83 -8.61
CA ASP A 71 8.96 5.77 -7.81
C ASP A 71 7.96 4.68 -7.43
N VAL A 72 8.45 3.46 -7.29
CA VAL A 72 7.69 2.32 -6.74
C VAL A 72 8.57 1.60 -5.74
N ILE A 73 8.17 1.66 -4.47
CA ILE A 73 8.88 1.03 -3.36
C ILE A 73 8.22 -0.30 -3.07
N LEU A 74 9.03 -1.35 -2.92
CA LEU A 74 8.57 -2.68 -2.54
C LEU A 74 9.16 -3.04 -1.17
N CYS A 75 8.32 -3.45 -0.23
CA CYS A 75 8.74 -3.82 1.11
C CYS A 75 8.00 -5.06 1.62
N ASN A 76 8.71 -5.95 2.30
CA ASN A 76 8.12 -6.99 3.16
C ASN A 76 8.94 -7.22 4.44
N HIS A 77 9.96 -6.38 4.68
CA HIS A 77 10.86 -6.58 5.80
C HIS A 77 10.15 -6.24 7.12
N PRO A 78 10.23 -7.08 8.17
CA PRO A 78 9.52 -6.84 9.42
C PRO A 78 9.84 -5.50 10.10
N LYS A 79 11.11 -5.07 10.04
CA LYS A 79 11.53 -3.74 10.54
C LYS A 79 10.84 -2.56 9.83
N ALA A 80 10.33 -2.79 8.63
CA ALA A 80 9.72 -1.78 7.77
C ALA A 80 8.22 -2.03 7.60
N GLY A 81 7.58 -2.70 8.57
CA GLY A 81 6.12 -2.88 8.63
C GLY A 81 5.57 -4.13 7.94
N GLY A 82 6.43 -4.99 7.38
CA GLY A 82 6.02 -6.28 6.83
C GLY A 82 5.55 -7.27 7.91
N SER A 83 4.47 -8.01 7.61
CA SER A 83 3.85 -8.99 8.51
C SER A 83 4.49 -10.38 8.39
N HIS A 84 4.57 -10.90 7.17
CA HIS A 84 5.27 -12.16 6.87
C HIS A 84 5.85 -12.13 5.46
N LEU A 85 6.69 -13.10 5.14
CA LEU A 85 7.48 -13.06 3.90
C LEU A 85 6.67 -12.92 2.60
N PRO A 86 5.54 -13.62 2.41
CA PRO A 86 4.76 -13.47 1.18
C PRO A 86 4.05 -12.11 1.08
N ASP A 87 3.98 -11.35 2.18
CA ASP A 87 3.26 -10.08 2.26
C ASP A 87 4.05 -8.93 1.67
N LEU A 88 3.87 -8.72 0.38
CA LEU A 88 4.50 -7.62 -0.33
C LEU A 88 3.66 -6.36 -0.19
N THR A 89 4.34 -5.28 0.17
CA THR A 89 3.77 -3.95 0.39
C THR A 89 4.38 -3.02 -0.65
N VAL A 90 3.62 -2.70 -1.71
CA VAL A 90 4.04 -1.83 -2.83
C VAL A 90 3.59 -0.39 -2.57
N ILE A 91 4.46 0.62 -2.52
CA ILE A 91 4.14 2.04 -2.29
C ILE A 91 4.51 2.89 -3.51
N THR A 92 3.63 3.78 -3.95
CA THR A 92 3.91 4.77 -5.00
C THR A 92 3.68 6.19 -4.49
N PRO A 93 4.72 7.00 -4.23
CA PRO A 93 4.55 8.42 -3.87
C PRO A 93 3.91 9.23 -5.03
N VAL A 94 3.15 10.27 -4.70
CA VAL A 94 2.68 11.27 -5.69
C VAL A 94 2.98 12.67 -5.18
N CYS A 95 3.88 13.34 -5.89
CA CYS A 95 4.49 14.55 -5.38
C CYS A 95 3.68 15.82 -5.67
N VAL A 96 2.61 15.74 -6.47
CA VAL A 96 1.78 16.89 -6.89
C VAL A 96 1.13 17.62 -5.68
N PHE A 97 0.93 16.93 -4.55
CA PHE A 97 0.40 17.51 -3.30
C PHE A 97 1.07 16.97 -2.02
N ARG A 98 2.27 16.38 -2.11
CA ARG A 98 2.92 15.63 -1.00
C ARG A 98 2.02 14.52 -0.42
N MET A 99 1.29 13.79 -1.27
CA MET A 99 0.48 12.65 -0.83
C MET A 99 1.17 11.36 -1.25
N LEU A 100 1.19 10.35 -0.38
CA LEU A 100 1.77 9.04 -0.69
C LEU A 100 0.66 8.07 -1.08
N TYR A 101 0.79 7.47 -2.26
CA TYR A 101 -0.24 6.64 -2.87
C TYR A 101 0.12 5.16 -2.87
N HIS A 102 -0.96 4.43 -3.07
CA HIS A 102 -1.11 3.05 -3.41
C HIS A 102 -0.25 2.09 -2.62
N LEU A 103 -0.86 1.51 -1.59
CA LEU A 103 -0.36 0.31 -0.96
C LEU A 103 -1.09 -0.93 -1.42
N ILE A 104 -0.40 -1.82 -2.12
CA ILE A 104 -0.88 -3.17 -2.41
C ILE A 104 -0.19 -4.07 -1.40
N HIS A 105 -0.97 -4.66 -0.50
CA HIS A 105 -0.54 -5.78 0.33
C HIS A 105 -0.93 -7.06 -0.43
N TYR A 106 0.05 -7.86 -0.85
CA TYR A 106 -0.13 -9.11 -1.59
C TYR A 106 0.19 -10.27 -0.64
N THR A 107 -0.78 -11.13 -0.37
CA THR A 107 -0.67 -12.30 0.53
C THR A 107 -0.69 -13.57 -0.34
N ASP A 108 0.45 -14.27 -0.43
CA ASP A 108 0.51 -15.66 -0.88
C ASP A 108 0.18 -16.63 0.28
#